data_AF-A0A2T9XCR0-F1
#
_entry.id   AF-A0A2T9XCR0-F1
#
_cell.length_a   1.000
_cell.length_b   1.000
_cell.length_c   1.000
_cell.angle_alpha   90.00
_cell.angle_beta   90.00
_cell.angle_gamma   90.00
#
_symmetry.space_group_name_H-M   'P 1'
#
loop_
_entity.id
_entity.type
_entity.pdbx_description
1 polymer ?
#
loop_
_entity_poly.entity_id
_entity_poly.type
_entity_poly.pdbx_seq_one_letter_code
_entity_poly.pdbx_strand_id
1 'polypeptide(L)'
;YDYFIVDNVQGISAKSPLVIHELEVFYSTIPNVKNLRIYVSNYSINSIASTIKYAKSIEKEIKYEGFPLAFIVNLVPDNLDDLENAKNYAEKGRQEIGCKFSVVIPIYSELLGFSRPVSEMPEIKEINWAISYF
;
A
#
# COMPACT_ATOMS: atom_id res chain seq x y z
N TYR A 1 -2.99 -11.72 18.49
CA TYR A 1 -2.60 -10.50 17.76
C TYR A 1 -3.89 -9.83 17.31
N ASP A 2 -4.02 -8.53 17.55
CA ASP A 2 -5.21 -7.78 17.13
C ASP A 2 -5.14 -7.42 15.63
N TYR A 3 -3.93 -7.37 15.08
CA TYR A 3 -3.64 -7.09 13.66
C TYR A 3 -2.42 -7.89 13.19
N PHE A 4 -2.31 -8.12 11.90
CA PHE A 4 -1.13 -8.69 11.24
C PHE A 4 -0.93 -8.03 9.87
N ILE A 5 0.32 -8.01 9.39
CA ILE A 5 0.69 -7.45 8.08
C ILE A 5 1.22 -8.60 7.24
N VAL A 6 0.71 -8.71 6.01
CA VAL A 6 1.19 -9.66 5.00
C VAL A 6 1.88 -8.85 3.92
N ASP A 7 3.19 -9.03 3.78
CA ASP A 7 3.94 -8.46 2.66
C ASP A 7 3.86 -9.38 1.46
N ASN A 8 3.53 -8.82 0.29
CA ASN A 8 3.35 -9.58 -0.94
C ASN A 8 4.53 -9.36 -1.87
N VAL A 9 4.93 -10.42 -2.56
CA VAL A 9 5.94 -10.31 -3.62
C VAL A 9 5.48 -9.31 -4.69
N GLN A 10 6.36 -8.41 -5.11
CA GLN A 10 6.05 -7.38 -6.08
C GLN A 10 5.50 -7.96 -7.39
N GLY A 11 4.40 -7.39 -7.88
CA GLY A 11 3.82 -7.74 -9.18
C GLY A 11 3.21 -9.14 -9.26
N ILE A 12 3.03 -9.84 -8.13
CA ILE A 12 2.44 -11.17 -8.13
C ILE A 12 0.96 -11.08 -8.55
N SER A 13 0.57 -11.84 -9.56
CA SER A 13 -0.83 -11.87 -9.98
C SER A 13 -1.69 -12.53 -8.90
N ALA A 14 -2.89 -11.98 -8.63
CA ALA A 14 -3.91 -12.68 -7.85
C ALA A 14 -4.29 -14.05 -8.43
N LYS A 15 -3.99 -14.30 -9.71
CA LYS A 15 -4.21 -15.59 -10.39
C LYS A 15 -3.05 -16.57 -10.23
N SER A 16 -1.97 -16.16 -9.58
CA SER A 16 -0.86 -17.07 -9.30
C SER A 16 -1.36 -18.25 -8.46
N PRO A 17 -1.19 -19.51 -8.90
CA PRO A 17 -1.61 -20.67 -8.12
C PRO A 17 -1.02 -20.70 -6.72
N LEU A 18 0.21 -20.19 -6.55
CA LEU A 18 0.87 -20.07 -5.26
C LEU A 18 0.09 -19.12 -4.32
N VAL A 19 -0.25 -17.93 -4.81
CA VAL A 19 -1.01 -16.93 -4.03
C VAL A 19 -2.39 -17.44 -3.69
N ILE A 20 -3.07 -18.08 -4.65
CA ILE A 20 -4.39 -18.67 -4.42
C ILE A 20 -4.28 -19.70 -3.30
N HIS A 21 -3.31 -20.61 -3.36
CA HIS A 21 -3.11 -21.64 -2.36
C HIS A 21 -2.77 -21.07 -0.97
N GLU A 22 -1.85 -20.10 -0.91
CA GLU A 22 -1.49 -19.44 0.35
C GLU A 22 -2.68 -18.72 0.98
N LEU A 23 -3.47 -18.00 0.18
CA LEU A 23 -4.68 -17.33 0.66
C LEU A 23 -5.74 -18.35 1.10
N GLU A 24 -5.94 -19.44 0.36
CA GLU A 24 -6.88 -20.51 0.75
C GLU A 24 -6.49 -21.12 2.11
N VAL A 25 -5.21 -21.45 2.30
CA VAL A 25 -4.69 -21.95 3.58
C VAL A 25 -4.87 -20.92 4.69
N PHE A 26 -4.55 -19.66 4.41
CA PHE A 26 -4.68 -18.56 5.36
C PHE A 26 -6.13 -18.40 5.85
N TYR A 27 -7.08 -18.26 4.93
CA TYR A 27 -8.49 -18.07 5.25
C TYR A 27 -9.18 -19.33 5.78
N SER A 28 -8.63 -20.52 5.52
CA SER A 28 -9.08 -21.75 6.19
C SER A 28 -8.74 -21.78 7.69
N THR A 29 -7.64 -21.11 8.07
CA THR A 29 -7.14 -21.08 9.46
C THR A 29 -7.74 -19.91 10.23
N ILE A 30 -7.91 -18.75 9.58
CA ILE A 30 -8.46 -17.54 10.19
C ILE A 30 -9.68 -17.06 9.38
N PRO A 31 -10.84 -17.74 9.53
CA PRO A 31 -12.05 -17.35 8.84
C PRO A 31 -12.54 -15.98 9.35
N ASN A 32 -13.10 -15.16 8.46
CA ASN A 32 -13.71 -13.85 8.75
C ASN A 32 -12.75 -12.71 9.10
N VAL A 33 -11.47 -12.77 8.70
CA VAL A 33 -10.61 -11.59 8.78
C VAL A 33 -10.96 -10.60 7.68
N LYS A 34 -11.20 -9.35 8.09
CA LYS A 34 -11.36 -8.22 7.16
C LYS A 34 -10.01 -7.84 6.57
N ASN A 35 -9.86 -8.01 5.26
CA ASN A 35 -8.63 -7.68 4.57
C ASN A 35 -8.55 -6.18 4.24
N LEU A 36 -7.53 -5.50 4.75
CA LEU A 36 -7.25 -4.09 4.45
C LEU A 36 -6.07 -4.03 3.48
N ARG A 37 -6.32 -3.58 2.25
CA ARG A 37 -5.31 -3.63 1.17
C ARG A 37 -4.63 -2.28 1.01
N ILE A 38 -3.30 -2.30 1.07
CA ILE A 38 -2.46 -1.12 0.88
C ILE A 38 -1.67 -1.31 -0.40
N TYR A 39 -1.74 -0.33 -1.29
CA TYR A 39 -1.03 -0.33 -2.57
C TYR A 39 0.08 0.71 -2.52
N VAL A 40 1.32 0.30 -2.75
CA VAL A 40 2.48 1.18 -2.70
C VAL A 40 3.12 1.28 -4.08
N SER A 41 3.46 2.50 -4.49
CA SER A 41 4.21 2.78 -5.70
C SER A 41 5.38 3.71 -5.39
N ASN A 42 6.48 3.57 -6.12
CA ASN A 42 7.56 4.56 -6.08
C ASN A 42 7.16 5.80 -6.87
N TYR A 43 7.78 6.94 -6.57
CA TYR A 43 7.59 8.19 -7.32
C TYR A 43 8.15 8.11 -8.74
N SER A 44 7.32 7.59 -9.65
CA SER A 44 7.55 7.56 -11.09
C SER A 44 6.20 7.38 -11.78
N ILE A 45 5.93 8.19 -12.80
CA ILE A 45 4.65 8.14 -13.56
C ILE A 45 4.35 6.72 -14.05
N ASN A 46 5.38 6.01 -14.55
CA ASN A 46 5.23 4.65 -15.06
C ASN A 46 4.95 3.64 -13.94
N SER A 47 5.62 3.78 -12.79
CA SER A 47 5.38 2.94 -11.62
C SER A 47 3.98 3.16 -11.07
N ILE A 48 3.57 4.42 -10.92
CA ILE A 48 2.25 4.80 -10.40
C ILE A 48 1.14 4.24 -11.30
N ALA A 49 1.23 4.47 -12.61
CA ALA A 49 0.25 3.96 -13.55
C ALA A 49 0.16 2.42 -13.53
N SER A 50 1.32 1.75 -13.45
CA SER A 50 1.40 0.29 -13.34
C SER A 50 0.76 -0.22 -12.04
N THR A 51 1.04 0.41 -10.90
CA THR A 51 0.45 0.04 -9.61
C THR A 51 -1.06 0.26 -9.61
N ILE A 52 -1.56 1.37 -10.17
CA ILE A 52 -3.01 1.62 -10.30
C ILE A 52 -3.67 0.53 -11.14
N LYS A 53 -3.10 0.19 -12.29
CA LYS A 53 -3.61 -0.88 -13.16
C LYS A 53 -3.63 -2.22 -12.43
N TYR A 54 -2.56 -2.54 -11.72
CA TYR A 54 -2.44 -3.75 -10.91
C TYR A 54 -3.53 -3.80 -9.82
N ALA A 55 -3.64 -2.75 -9.00
CA ALA A 55 -4.62 -2.65 -7.92
C ALA A 55 -6.06 -2.82 -8.44
N LYS A 56 -6.41 -2.14 -9.54
CA LYS A 56 -7.73 -2.29 -10.18
C LYS A 56 -8.00 -3.72 -10.67
N SER A 57 -6.97 -4.47 -11.07
CA SER A 57 -7.11 -5.88 -11.43
C SER A 57 -7.38 -6.73 -10.20
N ILE A 58 -6.63 -6.53 -9.12
CA ILE A 58 -6.78 -7.28 -7.86
C ILE A 58 -8.18 -7.05 -7.27
N GLU A 59 -8.61 -5.80 -7.13
CA GLU A 59 -9.91 -5.45 -6.53
C GLU A 59 -11.11 -6.01 -7.32
N LYS A 60 -10.95 -6.27 -8.62
CA LYS A 60 -12.00 -6.91 -9.44
C LYS A 60 -12.06 -8.42 -9.27
N GLU A 61 -10.96 -9.05 -8.86
CA GLU A 61 -10.80 -10.51 -8.88
C GLU A 61 -10.83 -11.13 -7.48
N ILE A 62 -10.57 -10.33 -6.45
CA ILE A 62 -10.52 -10.80 -5.06
C ILE A 62 -11.90 -11.29 -4.59
N LYS A 63 -11.94 -12.47 -3.99
CA LYS A 63 -13.16 -13.09 -3.46
C LYS A 63 -13.32 -12.92 -1.95
N TYR A 64 -12.26 -12.47 -1.28
CA TYR A 64 -12.20 -12.36 0.17
C TYR A 64 -12.70 -11.01 0.66
N GLU A 65 -13.41 -11.01 1.80
CA GLU A 65 -13.97 -9.80 2.39
C GLU A 65 -12.87 -8.79 2.73
N GLY A 66 -13.10 -7.53 2.39
CA GLY A 66 -12.17 -6.44 2.66
C GLY A 66 -12.37 -5.26 1.73
N PHE A 67 -11.52 -4.25 1.86
CA PHE A 67 -11.57 -3.07 0.98
C PHE A 67 -10.17 -2.50 0.73
N PRO A 68 -9.97 -1.79 -0.39
CA PRO A 68 -8.74 -1.02 -0.63
C PRO A 68 -8.64 0.11 0.39
N LEU A 69 -7.67 0.01 1.30
CA LEU A 69 -7.50 0.97 2.38
C LEU A 69 -6.79 2.23 1.86
N ALA A 70 -5.61 2.07 1.28
CA ALA A 70 -4.75 3.20 0.94
C ALA A 70 -3.99 2.99 -0.37
N PHE A 71 -3.79 4.08 -1.10
CA PHE A 71 -2.80 4.17 -2.16
C PHE A 71 -1.67 5.11 -1.74
N ILE A 72 -0.43 4.61 -1.74
CA ILE A 72 0.75 5.29 -1.23
C ILE A 72 1.73 5.54 -2.37
N VAL A 73 2.15 6.79 -2.54
CA VAL A 73 3.29 7.16 -3.38
C VAL A 73 4.49 7.39 -2.47
N ASN A 74 5.48 6.51 -2.55
CA ASN A 74 6.64 6.45 -1.68
C ASN A 74 7.91 6.95 -2.40
N LEU A 75 8.93 7.31 -1.61
CA LEU A 75 10.23 7.80 -2.08
C LEU A 75 10.11 9.06 -2.95
N VAL A 76 9.23 9.99 -2.56
CA VAL A 76 9.07 11.27 -3.25
C VAL A 76 10.23 12.21 -2.86
N PRO A 77 10.92 12.84 -3.82
CA PRO A 77 11.90 13.87 -3.51
C PRO A 77 11.29 14.96 -2.61
N ASP A 78 12.04 15.38 -1.59
CA ASP A 78 11.57 16.35 -0.59
C ASP A 78 11.70 17.80 -1.10
N ASN A 79 11.07 18.07 -2.25
CA ASN A 79 10.89 19.42 -2.77
C ASN A 79 9.39 19.66 -3.05
N LEU A 80 9.00 20.94 -3.01
CA LEU A 80 7.59 21.32 -3.05
C LEU A 80 6.86 20.83 -4.31
N ASP A 81 7.49 20.99 -5.48
CA ASP A 81 6.88 20.63 -6.76
C ASP A 81 6.62 19.12 -6.87
N ASP A 82 7.61 18.30 -6.49
CA ASP A 82 7.47 16.84 -6.51
C ASP A 82 6.46 16.34 -5.48
N LEU A 83 6.41 16.93 -4.29
CA LEU A 83 5.41 16.60 -3.28
C LEU A 83 3.99 16.96 -3.72
N GLU A 84 3.80 18.10 -4.38
CA GLU A 84 2.49 18.51 -4.91
C GLU A 84 2.06 17.59 -6.06
N ASN A 85 2.96 17.28 -6.99
CA ASN A 85 2.70 16.32 -8.05
C ASN A 85 2.36 14.92 -7.50
N ALA A 86 3.12 14.45 -6.52
CA ALA A 86 2.85 13.17 -5.87
C ALA A 86 1.49 13.14 -5.19
N LYS A 87 1.05 14.24 -4.55
CA LYS A 87 -0.31 14.33 -3.96
C LYS A 87 -1.38 14.18 -5.03
N ASN A 88 -1.23 14.85 -6.17
CA ASN A 88 -2.17 14.74 -7.29
C ASN A 88 -2.23 13.30 -7.83
N TYR A 89 -1.08 12.64 -7.98
CA TYR A 89 -1.02 11.24 -8.40
C TYR A 89 -1.60 10.27 -7.36
N ALA A 90 -1.30 10.48 -6.08
CA ALA A 90 -1.82 9.67 -4.98
C ALA A 90 -3.35 9.77 -4.91
N GLU A 91 -3.89 10.98 -5.05
CA GLU A 91 -5.32 11.24 -5.06
C GLU A 91 -6.02 10.61 -6.28
N LYS A 92 -5.41 10.72 -7.46
CA LYS A 92 -5.90 10.01 -8.66
C LYS A 92 -5.93 8.50 -8.44
N GLY A 93 -4.87 7.92 -7.89
CA GLY A 93 -4.82 6.49 -7.58
C GLY A 93 -5.89 6.08 -6.58
N ARG A 94 -6.09 6.87 -5.52
CA ARG A 94 -7.15 6.66 -4.54
C ARG A 94 -8.53 6.62 -5.20
N GLN A 95 -8.84 7.60 -6.04
CA GLN A 95 -10.14 7.67 -6.74
C GLN A 95 -10.33 6.51 -7.73
N GLU A 96 -9.31 6.18 -8.52
CA GLU A 96 -9.42 5.13 -9.55
C GLU A 96 -9.53 3.70 -8.99
N ILE A 97 -8.91 3.45 -7.83
CA ILE A 97 -8.94 2.16 -7.13
C ILE A 97 -10.15 2.09 -6.19
N GLY A 98 -10.63 3.23 -5.70
CA GLY A 98 -11.65 3.31 -4.66
C GLY A 98 -11.07 3.22 -3.23
N CYS A 99 -9.80 3.61 -3.04
CA CYS A 99 -9.17 3.61 -1.73
C CYS A 99 -9.81 4.65 -0.80
N LYS A 100 -9.76 4.39 0.52
CA LYS A 100 -10.14 5.39 1.52
C LYS A 100 -9.12 6.52 1.64
N PHE A 101 -7.83 6.20 1.56
CA PHE A 101 -6.74 7.14 1.78
C PHE A 101 -5.80 7.24 0.57
N SER A 102 -5.27 8.43 0.36
CA SER A 102 -4.09 8.72 -0.45
C SER A 102 -3.00 9.19 0.52
N VAL A 103 -1.80 8.62 0.41
CA VAL A 103 -0.65 9.01 1.24
C VAL A 103 0.55 9.26 0.35
N VAL A 104 1.30 10.30 0.67
CA VAL A 104 2.58 10.62 0.04
C VAL A 104 3.65 10.50 1.11
N ILE A 105 4.71 9.73 0.83
CA ILE A 105 5.83 9.56 1.75
C ILE A 105 7.09 10.11 1.06
N PRO A 106 7.67 11.21 1.57
CA PRO A 106 8.94 11.73 1.06
C PRO A 106 10.08 10.75 1.30
N ILE A 107 11.23 11.00 0.68
CA ILE A 107 12.46 10.25 0.96
C ILE A 107 12.90 10.57 2.39
N TYR A 108 12.74 9.60 3.29
CA TYR A 108 13.33 9.62 4.62
C TYR A 108 14.75 9.03 4.55
N SER A 109 15.77 9.90 4.54
CA SER A 109 17.17 9.46 4.47
C SER A 109 17.56 8.53 5.61
N GLU A 110 16.97 8.70 6.80
CA GLU A 110 17.17 7.85 7.98
C GLU A 110 16.68 6.41 7.79
N LEU A 111 15.74 6.19 6.85
CA LEU A 111 15.27 4.86 6.48
C LEU A 111 16.15 4.20 5.41
N LEU A 112 16.93 4.99 4.65
CA LEU A 112 17.81 4.46 3.62
C LEU A 112 18.99 3.72 4.28
N GLY A 113 18.93 2.38 4.26
CA GLY A 113 19.94 1.53 4.90
C GLY A 113 19.69 1.26 6.39
N PHE A 114 18.49 1.58 6.88
CA PHE A 114 18.08 1.20 8.23
C PHE A 114 18.12 -0.33 8.40
N SER A 115 18.80 -0.80 9.43
CA SER A 115 19.01 -2.22 9.73
C SER A 115 18.78 -2.57 11.20
N ARG A 116 18.23 -1.62 11.98
CA ARG A 116 17.93 -1.79 13.41
C ARG A 116 16.54 -2.43 13.58
N PRO A 117 16.16 -2.85 14.81
CA PRO A 117 14.83 -3.41 15.07
C PRO A 117 13.69 -2.43 14.73
N VAL A 118 12.51 -2.98 14.40
CA VAL A 118 11.30 -2.19 14.06
C VAL A 118 10.90 -1.22 15.18
N SER A 119 11.17 -1.56 16.44
CA SER A 119 10.92 -0.68 17.59
C SER A 119 11.71 0.63 17.57
N GLU A 120 12.75 0.71 16.76
CA GLU A 120 13.64 1.86 16.63
C GLU A 120 13.46 2.57 15.28
N MET A 121 12.42 2.19 14.52
CA MET A 121 12.11 2.78 13.23
C MET A 121 11.65 4.24 13.42
N PRO A 122 12.21 5.20 12.67
CA PRO A 122 11.83 6.60 12.80
C PRO A 122 10.35 6.80 12.45
N GLU A 123 9.71 7.75 13.14
CA GLU A 123 8.31 8.07 12.92
C GLU A 123 8.08 8.75 11.57
N ILE A 124 7.13 8.21 10.80
CA ILE A 124 6.72 8.76 9.51
C ILE A 124 5.49 9.65 9.72
N LYS A 125 5.70 10.96 9.66
CA LYS A 125 4.71 11.97 10.06
C LYS A 125 3.42 11.88 9.24
N GLU A 126 3.53 11.52 7.96
CA GLU A 126 2.39 11.44 7.05
C GLU A 126 1.43 10.29 7.41
N ILE A 127 1.94 9.23 8.04
CA ILE A 127 1.11 8.12 8.53
C ILE A 127 0.29 8.58 9.75
N ASN A 128 0.93 9.27 10.70
CA ASN A 128 0.24 9.79 11.90
C ASN A 128 -0.87 10.77 11.53
N TRP A 129 -0.65 11.62 10.52
CA TRP A 129 -1.68 12.51 10.00
C TRP A 129 -2.88 11.74 9.46
N ALA A 130 -2.66 10.69 8.66
CA ALA A 130 -3.76 9.89 8.10
C ALA A 130 -4.59 9.16 9.17
N ILE A 131 -3.97 8.75 10.29
CA ILE A 131 -4.65 8.08 11.41
C ILE A 131 -5.55 9.05 12.18
N SER A 132 -5.23 10.34 12.25
CA SER A 132 -6.04 11.34 12.98
C SER A 132 -7.46 11.56 12.43
N TYR A 133 -7.77 10.99 11.27
CA TYR A 133 -9.10 11.02 10.63
C TYR A 133 -9.90 9.72 10.82
N PHE A 134 -9.41 8.80 11.65
CA PHE A 134 -10.12 7.61 12.13
C PHE A 134 -10.66 7.82 13.56
#